data_AF-A0A420CVY7-F1
#
_entry.id   AF-A0A420CVY7-F1
#
_cell.length_a   1.000
_cell.length_b   1.000
_cell.length_c   1.000
_cell.angle_alpha   90.00
_cell.angle_beta   90.00
_cell.angle_gamma   90.00
#
_symmetry.space_group_name_H-M   'P 1'
#
loop_
_entity.id
_entity.type
_entity.pdbx_description
1 polymer ?
#
loop_
_entity_poly.entity_id
_entity_poly.type
_entity_poly.pdbx_seq_one_letter_code
_entity_poly.pdbx_strand_id
1 'polypeptide(L)'
;MNILNKYWHLSAFLLLGPLCFGQYQFDVKNVSKSYDAVIHVENCYDDRCGGKGTVELFDHKNSKVQTFVSKDLVLYTEQGQKPIQGKLIPLLKDQRAVIIDDFNFDGTEDVAIRNGNMGNYSGASYDVYVFNKTRLGFVKSDELTELGSNGLDIFDIDAKRKRLISYGKSGCCDIFTSEYVVIPNKGLDKVFEKEEDMSIEGSVKVTTKEKINNKWITKTKVYPSDQYNRNKK
;
A
#
# COMPACT_ATOMS: atom_id res chain seq x y z
N MET A 1 5.82 -51.98 -51.97
CA MET A 1 5.24 -52.69 -50.81
C MET A 1 6.20 -52.52 -49.64
N ASN A 2 5.64 -52.09 -48.51
CA ASN A 2 6.20 -51.59 -47.25
C ASN A 2 7.44 -52.32 -46.65
N ILE A 3 8.46 -51.57 -46.19
CA ILE A 3 8.77 -51.08 -44.81
C ILE A 3 9.67 -52.08 -44.04
N LEU A 4 10.84 -51.61 -43.55
CA LEU A 4 11.30 -51.74 -42.14
C LEU A 4 12.72 -51.19 -41.93
N ASN A 5 12.80 -50.16 -41.06
CA ASN A 5 13.85 -49.79 -40.08
C ASN A 5 15.32 -49.67 -40.52
N LYS A 6 16.10 -48.69 -40.05
CA LYS A 6 16.36 -48.44 -38.61
C LYS A 6 17.08 -47.10 -38.37
N TYR A 7 16.65 -46.44 -37.29
CA TYR A 7 17.02 -45.14 -36.72
C TYR A 7 18.50 -44.84 -36.50
N TRP A 8 18.90 -43.58 -36.70
CA TRP A 8 19.86 -42.89 -35.82
C TRP A 8 19.69 -41.37 -35.88
N HIS A 9 18.75 -40.84 -35.09
CA HIS A 9 18.80 -39.43 -34.68
C HIS A 9 18.70 -39.39 -33.16
N LEU A 10 19.84 -39.16 -32.51
CA LEU A 10 19.89 -38.79 -31.10
C LEU A 10 19.24 -37.39 -30.99
N SER A 11 18.00 -37.33 -30.51
CA SER A 11 17.42 -36.08 -30.05
C SER A 11 18.12 -35.67 -28.75
N ALA A 12 18.97 -34.64 -28.83
CA ALA A 12 19.50 -33.96 -27.66
C ALA A 12 18.35 -33.22 -26.96
N PHE A 13 17.75 -33.88 -25.97
CA PHE A 13 16.80 -33.27 -25.05
C PHE A 13 17.60 -32.35 -24.11
N LEU A 14 17.78 -31.09 -24.49
CA LEU A 14 18.27 -30.05 -23.59
C LEU A 14 17.24 -29.90 -22.46
N LEU A 15 17.53 -30.54 -21.32
CA LEU A 15 16.92 -30.23 -20.03
C LEU A 15 17.33 -28.80 -19.64
N LEU A 16 16.63 -27.82 -20.19
CA LEU A 16 16.52 -26.50 -19.58
C LEU A 16 15.70 -26.70 -18.29
N GLY A 17 16.37 -27.17 -17.24
CA GLY A 17 15.83 -27.06 -15.88
C GLY A 17 15.45 -25.59 -15.65
N PRO A 18 14.33 -25.31 -14.96
CA PRO A 18 13.96 -23.93 -14.68
C PRO A 18 15.14 -23.27 -13.99
N LEU A 19 15.69 -22.23 -14.61
CA LEU A 19 16.62 -21.33 -13.95
C LEU A 19 15.84 -20.76 -12.76
N CYS A 20 16.07 -21.33 -11.59
CA CYS A 20 15.56 -20.82 -10.33
C CYS A 20 16.38 -19.55 -10.06
N PHE A 21 16.00 -18.45 -10.72
CA PHE A 21 16.51 -17.14 -10.35
C PHE A 21 16.03 -16.90 -8.92
N GLY A 22 16.98 -16.88 -7.97
CA GLY A 22 16.68 -16.62 -6.58
C GLY A 22 16.07 -15.22 -6.46
N GLN A 23 14.81 -15.14 -6.04
CA GLN A 23 14.20 -13.85 -5.71
C GLN A 23 14.94 -13.21 -4.54
N TYR A 24 14.89 -11.88 -4.46
CA TYR A 24 15.29 -11.17 -3.25
C TYR A 24 14.24 -11.43 -2.17
N GLN A 25 14.68 -11.73 -0.96
CA GLN A 25 13.80 -12.12 0.13
C GLN A 25 14.12 -11.27 1.35
N PHE A 26 13.08 -10.71 1.96
CA PHE A 26 13.22 -9.84 3.10
C PHE A 26 12.32 -10.30 4.23
N ASP A 27 12.87 -10.49 5.43
CA ASP A 27 12.06 -10.71 6.62
C ASP A 27 11.77 -9.37 7.31
N VAL A 28 10.49 -9.13 7.56
CA VAL A 28 9.99 -8.01 8.34
C VAL A 28 9.40 -8.58 9.61
N LYS A 29 10.11 -8.38 10.72
CA LYS A 29 9.68 -8.86 12.04
C LYS A 29 8.81 -7.83 12.73
N ASN A 30 7.77 -8.30 13.42
CA ASN A 30 6.82 -7.47 14.16
C ASN A 30 6.20 -6.37 13.28
N VAL A 31 5.71 -6.73 12.09
CA VAL A 31 4.97 -5.80 11.22
C VAL A 31 3.74 -5.24 11.97
N SER A 32 3.16 -6.07 12.82
CA SER A 32 2.11 -5.71 13.78
C SER A 32 2.28 -6.49 15.08
N LYS A 33 1.33 -6.32 16.00
CA LYS A 33 1.26 -7.12 17.25
C LYS A 33 0.95 -8.60 17.02
N SER A 34 0.49 -8.98 15.83
CA SER A 34 0.05 -10.35 15.54
C SER A 34 0.88 -11.03 14.46
N TYR A 35 1.59 -10.27 13.62
CA TYR A 35 2.15 -10.79 12.38
C TYR A 35 3.59 -10.36 12.09
N ASP A 36 4.32 -11.31 11.52
CA ASP A 36 5.56 -11.11 10.75
C ASP A 36 5.24 -11.20 9.25
N ALA A 37 6.13 -10.69 8.40
CA ALA A 37 6.04 -10.88 6.95
C ALA A 37 7.37 -11.31 6.33
N VAL A 38 7.28 -12.06 5.23
CA VAL A 38 8.39 -12.31 4.32
C VAL A 38 8.00 -11.75 2.95
N ILE A 39 8.84 -10.85 2.43
CA ILE A 39 8.63 -10.19 1.16
C ILE A 39 9.57 -10.81 0.13
N HIS A 40 9.00 -11.28 -0.98
CA HIS A 40 9.74 -11.73 -2.14
C HIS A 40 9.57 -10.73 -3.29
N VAL A 41 10.66 -10.34 -3.92
CA VAL A 41 10.64 -9.38 -5.02
C VAL A 41 11.62 -9.76 -6.12
N GLU A 42 11.25 -9.45 -7.35
CA GLU A 42 11.99 -9.81 -8.56
C GLU A 42 13.34 -9.08 -8.65
N ASN A 43 13.36 -7.75 -8.42
CA ASN A 43 14.54 -6.93 -8.68
C ASN A 43 14.90 -6.02 -7.51
N CYS A 44 16.19 -5.76 -7.36
CA CYS A 44 16.74 -4.72 -6.50
C CYS A 44 17.82 -3.97 -7.25
N TYR A 45 17.76 -2.64 -7.21
CA TYR A 45 18.75 -1.73 -7.74
C TYR A 45 19.09 -0.72 -6.65
N ASP A 46 20.33 -0.77 -6.17
CA ASP A 46 20.78 -0.01 -4.99
C ASP A 46 19.88 -0.27 -3.77
N ASP A 47 19.27 0.79 -3.23
CA ASP A 47 18.40 0.73 -2.06
C ASP A 47 16.92 0.49 -2.40
N ARG A 48 16.55 0.48 -3.69
CA ARG A 48 15.18 0.29 -4.16
C ARG A 48 14.99 -1.11 -4.74
N CYS A 49 14.00 -1.83 -4.23
CA CYS A 49 13.55 -3.09 -4.81
C CYS A 49 12.13 -2.98 -5.34
N GLY A 50 11.85 -3.70 -6.44
CA GLY A 50 10.49 -3.76 -6.97
C GLY A 50 10.28 -4.69 -8.15
N GLY A 51 9.08 -4.59 -8.73
CA GLY A 51 8.58 -5.48 -9.77
C GLY A 51 7.60 -6.52 -9.21
N LYS A 52 7.47 -7.67 -9.90
CA LYS A 52 6.57 -8.71 -9.41
C LYS A 52 7.06 -9.24 -8.07
N GLY A 53 6.14 -9.45 -7.14
CA GLY A 53 6.49 -9.89 -5.80
C GLY A 53 5.34 -10.54 -5.06
N THR A 54 5.69 -11.20 -3.97
CA THR A 54 4.74 -11.77 -3.03
C THR A 54 5.06 -11.30 -1.62
N VAL A 55 4.03 -11.22 -0.79
CA VAL A 55 4.16 -10.99 0.65
C VAL A 55 3.52 -12.18 1.34
N GLU A 56 4.30 -12.94 2.08
CA GLU A 56 3.83 -14.03 2.92
C GLU A 56 3.68 -13.51 4.35
N LEU A 57 2.47 -13.61 4.90
CA LEU A 57 2.17 -13.21 6.27
C LEU A 57 2.22 -14.42 7.19
N PHE A 58 2.85 -14.28 8.35
CA PHE A 58 2.99 -15.33 9.35
C PHE A 58 2.49 -14.83 10.70
N ASP A 59 1.87 -15.71 11.49
CA ASP A 59 1.64 -15.42 12.91
C ASP A 59 2.95 -15.54 13.71
N HIS A 60 2.97 -15.06 14.95
CA HIS A 60 4.15 -15.18 15.83
C HIS A 60 4.47 -16.61 16.28
N LYS A 61 3.64 -17.61 15.92
CA LYS A 61 3.93 -19.04 16.07
C LYS A 61 4.59 -19.61 14.81
N ASN A 62 4.94 -18.75 13.85
CA ASN A 62 5.56 -19.08 12.57
C ASN A 62 4.66 -19.92 11.64
N SER A 63 3.34 -19.82 11.81
CA SER A 63 2.36 -20.43 10.91
C SER A 63 2.02 -19.45 9.80
N LYS A 64 2.11 -19.90 8.54
CA LYS A 64 1.73 -19.06 7.40
C LYS A 64 0.23 -18.80 7.42
N VAL A 65 -0.14 -17.53 7.41
CA VAL A 65 -1.53 -17.04 7.43
C VAL A 65 -2.05 -16.90 6.01
N GLN A 66 -1.38 -16.12 5.18
CA GLN A 66 -1.80 -15.87 3.80
C GLN A 66 -0.63 -15.36 2.95
N THR A 67 -0.68 -15.63 1.64
CA THR A 67 0.23 -15.04 0.65
C THR A 67 -0.53 -14.02 -0.19
N PHE A 68 0.02 -12.82 -0.32
CA PHE A 68 -0.46 -11.75 -1.19
C PHE A 68 0.45 -11.64 -2.41
N VAL A 69 -0.11 -11.30 -3.56
CA VAL A 69 0.64 -11.15 -4.82
C VAL A 69 0.50 -9.72 -5.31
N SER A 70 1.61 -9.09 -5.65
CA SER A 70 1.65 -7.78 -6.25
C SER A 70 2.38 -7.85 -7.59
N LYS A 71 1.81 -7.17 -8.61
CA LYS A 71 2.44 -7.10 -9.94
C LYS A 71 3.58 -6.09 -9.99
N ASP A 72 3.58 -5.13 -9.07
CA ASP A 72 4.56 -4.06 -8.98
C ASP A 72 4.78 -3.70 -7.50
N LEU A 73 5.28 -4.66 -6.73
CA LEU A 73 5.68 -4.43 -5.35
C LEU A 73 6.82 -3.42 -5.33
N VAL A 74 6.85 -2.53 -4.35
CA VAL A 74 7.95 -1.58 -4.16
C VAL A 74 8.33 -1.57 -2.69
N LEU A 75 9.62 -1.73 -2.41
CA LEU A 75 10.18 -1.54 -1.08
C LEU A 75 11.53 -0.84 -1.17
N TYR A 76 11.93 -0.23 -0.06
CA TYR A 76 13.22 0.40 0.09
C TYR A 76 13.96 -0.24 1.25
N THR A 77 15.24 -0.52 1.02
CA THR A 77 16.16 -1.06 2.00
C THR A 77 16.90 0.09 2.70
N GLU A 78 17.68 -0.20 3.74
CA GLU A 78 18.51 0.84 4.35
C GLU A 78 19.61 1.30 3.40
N GLN A 79 19.96 2.59 3.46
CA GLN A 79 21.02 3.14 2.60
C GLN A 79 22.33 2.36 2.77
N GLY A 80 22.88 1.89 1.65
CA GLY A 80 24.12 1.11 1.63
C GLY A 80 23.97 -0.39 1.91
N GLN A 81 22.76 -0.85 2.27
CA GLN A 81 22.44 -2.27 2.26
C GLN A 81 22.48 -2.77 0.80
N LYS A 82 23.22 -3.84 0.53
CA LYS A 82 23.29 -4.47 -0.80
C LYS A 82 22.51 -5.78 -0.76
N PRO A 83 21.28 -5.85 -1.28
CA PRO A 83 20.52 -7.08 -1.31
C PRO A 83 21.25 -8.15 -2.12
N ILE A 84 21.22 -9.39 -1.62
CA ILE A 84 21.83 -10.55 -2.26
C ILE A 84 20.70 -11.52 -2.59
N GLN A 85 20.58 -11.92 -3.85
CA GLN A 85 19.59 -12.89 -4.31
C GLN A 85 19.70 -14.21 -3.56
N GLY A 86 18.56 -14.81 -3.21
CA GLY A 86 18.50 -16.10 -2.51
C GLY A 86 18.88 -16.06 -1.03
N LYS A 87 19.27 -14.91 -0.48
CA LYS A 87 19.46 -14.72 0.96
C LYS A 87 18.24 -14.05 1.58
N LEU A 88 17.82 -14.51 2.76
CA LEU A 88 16.84 -13.80 3.58
C LEU A 88 17.52 -12.63 4.29
N ILE A 89 16.98 -11.43 4.09
CA ILE A 89 17.58 -10.17 4.52
C ILE A 89 16.64 -9.45 5.51
N PRO A 90 17.10 -9.17 6.74
CA PRO A 90 16.30 -8.41 7.69
C PRO A 90 16.04 -6.99 7.20
N LEU A 91 14.76 -6.59 7.23
CA LEU A 91 14.32 -5.20 7.12
C LEU A 91 13.95 -4.70 8.51
N LEU A 92 14.89 -3.97 9.12
CA LEU A 92 14.72 -3.40 10.46
C LEU A 92 13.63 -2.33 10.51
N LYS A 93 13.39 -1.66 9.39
CA LYS A 93 12.31 -0.70 9.21
C LYS A 93 11.67 -0.90 7.85
N ASP A 94 10.48 -1.50 7.84
CA ASP A 94 9.68 -1.55 6.61
C ASP A 94 9.35 -0.11 6.18
N GLN A 95 9.73 0.21 4.95
CA GLN A 95 9.42 1.48 4.30
C GLN A 95 8.01 1.41 3.69
N ARG A 96 7.06 0.90 4.47
CA ARG A 96 5.62 0.82 4.17
C ARG A 96 5.30 -0.05 2.96
N ALA A 97 6.03 -1.15 2.73
CA ALA A 97 5.67 -2.16 1.73
C ALA A 97 4.49 -3.02 2.22
N VAL A 98 4.42 -3.27 3.53
CA VAL A 98 3.32 -3.93 4.22
C VAL A 98 2.86 -3.02 5.36
N ILE A 99 1.56 -2.74 5.42
CA ILE A 99 0.96 -1.94 6.49
C ILE A 99 -0.17 -2.76 7.07
N ILE A 100 -0.22 -2.85 8.40
CA ILE A 100 -1.23 -3.62 9.12
C ILE A 100 -1.84 -2.74 10.20
N ASP A 101 -3.15 -2.54 10.12
CA ASP A 101 -3.93 -1.78 11.11
C ASP A 101 -5.42 -2.09 10.93
N ASP A 102 -6.29 -1.63 11.83
CA ASP A 102 -7.75 -1.79 11.76
C ASP A 102 -8.37 -0.70 10.86
N PHE A 103 -8.33 -0.92 9.54
CA PHE A 103 -8.81 0.06 8.55
C PHE A 103 -10.33 0.20 8.55
N ASN A 104 -11.07 -0.85 8.92
CA ASN A 104 -12.52 -0.86 8.92
C ASN A 104 -13.15 -0.56 10.30
N PHE A 105 -12.34 -0.38 11.34
CA PHE A 105 -12.71 -0.08 12.73
C PHE A 105 -13.57 -1.17 13.42
N ASP A 106 -13.37 -2.44 13.05
CA ASP A 106 -14.10 -3.60 13.58
C ASP A 106 -13.35 -4.35 14.70
N GLY A 107 -12.16 -3.87 15.07
CA GLY A 107 -11.29 -4.41 16.11
C GLY A 107 -10.35 -5.52 15.65
N THR A 108 -10.34 -5.87 14.36
CA THR A 108 -9.39 -6.81 13.77
C THR A 108 -8.39 -6.08 12.88
N GLU A 109 -7.18 -6.64 12.78
CA GLU A 109 -6.16 -6.08 11.90
C GLU A 109 -6.46 -6.45 10.45
N ASP A 110 -6.34 -5.45 9.57
CA ASP A 110 -6.41 -5.52 8.11
C ASP A 110 -5.01 -5.35 7.51
N VAL A 111 -4.83 -5.65 6.22
CA VAL A 111 -3.52 -5.65 5.56
C VAL A 111 -3.55 -4.80 4.30
N ALA A 112 -2.60 -3.89 4.14
CA ALA A 112 -2.35 -3.16 2.91
C ALA A 112 -0.97 -3.53 2.35
N ILE A 113 -0.95 -3.94 1.09
CA ILE A 113 0.27 -4.34 0.36
C ILE A 113 0.53 -3.31 -0.72
N ARG A 114 1.73 -2.72 -0.71
CA ARG A 114 2.11 -1.76 -1.75
C ARG A 114 2.07 -2.43 -3.13
N ASN A 115 1.35 -1.82 -4.06
CA ASN A 115 1.16 -2.34 -5.41
C ASN A 115 1.74 -1.44 -6.51
N GLY A 116 2.53 -0.44 -6.12
CA GLY A 116 3.28 0.40 -7.03
C GLY A 116 3.36 1.85 -6.53
N ASN A 117 3.36 2.75 -7.52
CA ASN A 117 3.40 4.19 -7.36
C ASN A 117 2.33 4.88 -8.22
N MET A 118 1.10 4.34 -8.19
CA MET A 118 -0.02 4.82 -9.01
C MET A 118 -0.83 5.94 -8.33
N GLY A 119 -0.43 6.36 -7.12
CA GLY A 119 -1.04 7.45 -6.39
C GLY A 119 -0.88 8.82 -7.04
N ASN A 120 -1.54 9.81 -6.45
CA ASN A 120 -1.44 11.21 -6.86
C ASN A 120 0.04 11.67 -6.87
N TYR A 121 0.48 12.27 -7.98
CA TYR A 121 1.90 12.62 -8.22
C TYR A 121 2.89 11.45 -8.04
N SER A 122 2.51 10.26 -8.49
CA SER A 122 3.30 9.03 -8.34
C SER A 122 3.51 8.60 -6.88
N GLY A 123 2.60 9.01 -6.00
CA GLY A 123 2.52 8.53 -4.63
C GLY A 123 2.39 7.00 -4.55
N ALA A 124 2.70 6.43 -3.39
CA ALA A 124 2.55 5.00 -3.18
C ALA A 124 1.08 4.58 -3.34
N SER A 125 0.86 3.39 -3.89
CA SER A 125 -0.47 2.81 -4.07
C SER A 125 -0.54 1.42 -3.44
N TYR A 126 -1.73 0.99 -3.03
CA TYR A 126 -1.91 -0.16 -2.16
C TYR A 126 -3.12 -1.02 -2.52
N ASP A 127 -2.93 -2.33 -2.54
CA ASP A 127 -4.02 -3.29 -2.45
C ASP A 127 -4.37 -3.49 -0.97
N VAL A 128 -5.61 -3.20 -0.60
CA VAL A 128 -6.08 -3.30 0.80
C VAL A 128 -6.98 -4.51 0.97
N TYR A 129 -6.72 -5.30 2.01
CA TYR A 129 -7.40 -6.54 2.33
C TYR A 129 -7.93 -6.48 3.77
N VAL A 130 -9.22 -6.76 3.92
CA VAL A 130 -9.92 -6.76 5.20
C VAL A 130 -10.02 -8.18 5.74
N PHE A 131 -9.82 -8.36 7.05
CA PHE A 131 -10.00 -9.67 7.67
C PHE A 131 -11.47 -10.10 7.65
N ASN A 132 -11.75 -11.25 7.05
CA ASN A 132 -13.10 -11.80 6.99
C ASN A 132 -13.24 -12.96 7.99
N LYS A 133 -13.99 -12.71 9.08
CA LYS A 133 -14.21 -13.69 10.17
C LYS A 133 -14.86 -15.01 9.70
N THR A 134 -15.74 -14.96 8.70
CA THR A 134 -16.41 -16.17 8.17
C THR A 134 -15.47 -17.02 7.34
N ARG A 135 -14.61 -16.40 6.54
CA ARG A 135 -13.62 -17.08 5.70
C ARG A 135 -12.31 -17.37 6.42
N LEU A 136 -12.12 -16.81 7.61
CA LEU A 136 -10.90 -16.88 8.41
C LEU A 136 -9.66 -16.47 7.60
N GLY A 137 -9.78 -15.38 6.84
CA GLY A 137 -8.72 -14.90 5.96
C GLY A 137 -8.97 -13.50 5.41
N PHE A 138 -7.95 -12.92 4.78
CA PHE A 138 -7.98 -11.57 4.25
C PHE A 138 -8.58 -11.52 2.85
N VAL A 139 -9.56 -10.64 2.66
CA VAL A 139 -10.28 -10.45 1.39
C VAL A 139 -10.05 -9.03 0.89
N LYS A 140 -9.68 -8.89 -0.38
CA LYS A 140 -9.44 -7.57 -0.99
C LYS A 140 -10.71 -6.71 -0.91
N SER A 141 -10.55 -5.47 -0.46
CA SER A 141 -11.58 -4.44 -0.44
C SER A 141 -11.31 -3.46 -1.57
N ASP A 142 -12.17 -3.45 -2.58
CA ASP A 142 -12.00 -2.59 -3.76
C ASP A 142 -12.04 -1.10 -3.37
N GLU A 143 -12.93 -0.72 -2.46
CA GLU A 143 -13.12 0.67 -2.06
C GLU A 143 -11.96 1.20 -1.19
N LEU A 144 -11.43 0.37 -0.28
CA LEU A 144 -10.23 0.74 0.48
C LEU A 144 -8.98 0.73 -0.42
N THR A 145 -8.90 -0.19 -1.38
CA THR A 145 -7.84 -0.22 -2.39
C THR A 145 -7.86 1.05 -3.24
N GLU A 146 -9.04 1.50 -3.66
CA GLU A 146 -9.21 2.74 -4.40
C GLU A 146 -8.76 3.95 -3.57
N LEU A 147 -9.22 4.07 -2.32
CA LEU A 147 -8.80 5.15 -1.43
C LEU A 147 -7.29 5.14 -1.19
N GLY A 148 -6.73 3.96 -0.90
CA GLY A 148 -5.30 3.75 -0.67
C GLY A 148 -4.42 3.89 -1.91
N SER A 149 -5.00 4.01 -3.10
CA SER A 149 -4.26 4.12 -4.37
C SER A 149 -4.44 5.47 -5.07
N ASN A 150 -5.30 6.35 -4.58
CA ASN A 150 -5.60 7.64 -5.23
C ASN A 150 -4.99 8.86 -4.51
N GLY A 151 -4.51 8.69 -3.27
CA GLY A 151 -3.88 9.76 -2.48
C GLY A 151 -2.41 9.98 -2.80
N LEU A 152 -1.77 10.88 -2.04
CA LEU A 152 -0.31 11.08 -2.05
C LEU A 152 0.45 9.90 -1.42
N ASP A 153 -0.23 9.11 -0.60
CA ASP A 153 0.17 7.86 0.02
C ASP A 153 -1.14 7.13 0.43
N ILE A 154 -1.04 5.99 1.11
CA ILE A 154 -2.19 5.41 1.82
C ILE A 154 -2.78 6.42 2.82
N PHE A 155 -4.06 6.27 3.13
CA PHE A 155 -4.76 7.07 4.12
C PHE A 155 -4.21 6.85 5.55
N ASP A 156 -4.28 7.89 6.38
CA ASP A 156 -4.07 7.80 7.82
C ASP A 156 -5.33 7.30 8.54
N ILE A 157 -5.14 6.82 9.78
CA ILE A 157 -6.21 6.26 10.61
C ILE A 157 -6.35 7.10 11.87
N ASP A 158 -7.52 7.69 12.05
CA ASP A 158 -7.94 8.27 13.32
C ASP A 158 -8.88 7.30 14.03
N ALA A 159 -8.30 6.43 14.87
CA ALA A 159 -9.04 5.42 15.61
C ALA A 159 -10.04 6.02 16.60
N LYS A 160 -9.75 7.20 17.16
CA LYS A 160 -10.61 7.86 18.16
C LYS A 160 -11.91 8.35 17.52
N ARG A 161 -11.80 8.98 16.35
CA ARG A 161 -12.96 9.45 15.59
C ARG A 161 -13.54 8.38 14.67
N LYS A 162 -12.81 7.29 14.41
CA LYS A 162 -13.07 6.30 13.36
C LYS A 162 -13.14 6.98 11.99
N ARG A 163 -12.01 7.56 11.58
CA ARG A 163 -11.86 8.23 10.27
C ARG A 163 -10.66 7.70 9.52
N LEU A 164 -10.84 7.51 8.23
CA LEU A 164 -9.72 7.38 7.28
C LEU A 164 -9.45 8.76 6.69
N ILE A 165 -8.19 9.19 6.68
CA ILE A 165 -7.80 10.52 6.24
C ILE A 165 -6.88 10.39 5.03
N SER A 166 -7.34 10.85 3.88
CA SER A 166 -6.56 10.83 2.64
C SER A 166 -6.08 12.23 2.29
N TYR A 167 -4.85 12.31 1.81
CA TYR A 167 -4.26 13.56 1.32
C TYR A 167 -4.10 13.52 -0.19
N GLY A 168 -4.35 14.67 -0.81
CA GLY A 168 -4.21 14.86 -2.24
C GLY A 168 -3.57 16.20 -2.55
N LYS A 169 -3.12 16.35 -3.79
CA LYS A 169 -2.61 17.60 -4.34
C LYS A 169 -3.18 17.81 -5.74
N SER A 170 -3.36 19.07 -6.11
CA SER A 170 -3.60 19.50 -7.49
C SER A 170 -2.71 20.69 -7.82
N GLY A 171 -2.27 20.78 -9.07
CA GLY A 171 -1.38 21.85 -9.51
C GLY A 171 -0.11 21.99 -8.66
N CYS A 172 0.36 23.23 -8.49
CA CYS A 172 1.52 23.50 -7.63
C CYS A 172 1.15 23.53 -6.14
N CYS A 173 -0.05 24.01 -5.84
CA CYS A 173 -0.28 24.77 -4.61
C CYS A 173 -1.57 24.40 -3.90
N ASP A 174 -2.39 23.49 -4.45
CA ASP A 174 -3.64 23.07 -3.85
C ASP A 174 -3.44 21.75 -3.12
N ILE A 175 -3.66 21.75 -1.81
CA ILE A 175 -3.58 20.56 -0.97
C ILE A 175 -4.99 20.20 -0.49
N PHE A 176 -5.34 18.93 -0.61
CA PHE A 176 -6.62 18.38 -0.21
C PHE A 176 -6.44 17.43 0.98
N THR A 177 -7.33 17.53 1.95
CA THR A 177 -7.52 16.53 3.01
C THR A 177 -8.97 16.07 2.94
N SER A 178 -9.21 14.79 2.73
CA SER A 178 -10.55 14.19 2.79
C SER A 178 -10.62 13.22 3.95
N GLU A 179 -11.71 13.26 4.73
CA GLU A 179 -11.97 12.26 5.76
C GLU A 179 -13.21 11.43 5.43
N TYR A 180 -13.11 10.13 5.70
CA TYR A 180 -14.14 9.14 5.42
C TYR A 180 -14.54 8.40 6.69
N VAL A 181 -15.83 8.10 6.83
CA VAL A 181 -16.31 7.06 7.75
C VAL A 181 -16.43 5.75 7.01
N VAL A 182 -16.07 4.66 7.69
CA VAL A 182 -16.38 3.31 7.23
C VAL A 182 -17.74 2.93 7.79
N ILE A 183 -18.70 2.66 6.89
CA ILE A 183 -20.04 2.21 7.25
C ILE A 183 -20.12 0.69 6.98
N PRO A 184 -20.30 -0.14 8.02
CA PRO A 184 -20.39 -1.58 7.86
C PRO A 184 -21.41 -1.99 6.80
N ASN A 185 -21.00 -2.87 5.89
CA ASN A 185 -21.81 -3.39 4.77
C ASN A 185 -22.33 -2.33 3.76
N LYS A 186 -21.84 -1.08 3.84
CA LYS A 186 -22.26 -0.01 2.94
C LYS A 186 -21.08 0.66 2.22
N GLY A 187 -19.91 0.68 2.84
CA GLY A 187 -18.70 1.25 2.26
C GLY A 187 -18.25 2.54 2.94
N LEU A 188 -17.52 3.37 2.22
CA LEU A 188 -16.98 4.64 2.69
C LEU A 188 -17.97 5.78 2.43
N ASP A 189 -18.16 6.64 3.42
CA ASP A 189 -18.85 7.91 3.23
C ASP A 189 -17.89 9.06 3.54
N LYS A 190 -17.65 9.93 2.54
CA LYS A 190 -16.85 11.14 2.75
C LYS A 190 -17.65 12.09 3.63
N VAL A 191 -17.06 12.52 4.74
CA VAL A 191 -17.72 13.39 5.73
C VAL A 191 -17.03 14.73 5.91
N PHE A 192 -15.80 14.86 5.44
CA PHE A 192 -15.05 16.11 5.49
C PHE A 192 -14.15 16.25 4.27
N GLU A 193 -14.00 17.48 3.79
CA GLU A 193 -13.03 17.88 2.77
C GLU A 193 -12.46 19.25 3.16
N LYS A 194 -11.14 19.37 3.15
CA LYS A 194 -10.42 20.63 3.27
C LYS A 194 -9.54 20.82 2.06
N GLU A 195 -9.68 21.98 1.43
CA GLU A 195 -8.83 22.47 0.36
C GLU A 195 -8.04 23.65 0.90
N GLU A 196 -6.73 23.61 0.70
CA GLU A 196 -5.80 24.69 1.02
C GLU A 196 -5.17 25.16 -0.29
N ASP A 197 -5.68 26.27 -0.81
CA ASP A 197 -5.22 26.91 -2.04
C ASP A 197 -4.17 27.97 -1.68
N MET A 198 -2.95 27.73 -2.14
CA MET A 198 -1.77 28.59 -1.95
C MET A 198 -1.30 29.24 -3.26
N SER A 199 -2.20 29.39 -4.24
CA SER A 199 -1.88 29.98 -5.55
C SER A 199 -1.55 31.47 -5.50
N ILE A 200 -2.02 32.18 -4.46
CA ILE A 200 -1.76 33.61 -4.26
C ILE A 200 -0.66 33.80 -3.21
N GLU A 201 0.45 34.41 -3.62
CA GLU A 201 1.59 34.71 -2.76
C GLU A 201 1.18 35.45 -1.47
N GLY A 202 1.75 35.04 -0.34
CA GLY A 202 1.48 35.65 0.97
C GLY A 202 0.14 35.26 1.60
N SER A 203 -0.69 34.43 0.94
CA SER A 203 -2.00 34.03 1.46
C SER A 203 -2.29 32.54 1.30
N VAL A 204 -3.20 32.04 2.12
CA VAL A 204 -3.78 30.69 2.01
C VAL A 204 -5.29 30.80 2.08
N LYS A 205 -5.98 30.38 1.03
CA LYS A 205 -7.43 30.26 1.02
C LYS A 205 -7.79 28.84 1.45
N VAL A 206 -8.42 28.73 2.61
CA VAL A 206 -8.88 27.45 3.17
C VAL A 206 -10.38 27.33 2.94
N THR A 207 -10.79 26.32 2.18
CA THR A 207 -12.18 25.91 2.04
C THR A 207 -12.39 24.60 2.78
N THR A 208 -13.34 24.57 3.71
CA THR A 208 -13.75 23.36 4.43
C THR A 208 -15.18 23.03 4.06
N LYS A 209 -15.44 21.76 3.76
CA LYS A 209 -16.77 21.19 3.59
C LYS A 209 -16.93 20.11 4.64
N GLU A 210 -18.00 20.18 5.42
CA GLU A 210 -18.31 19.19 6.45
C GLU A 210 -19.74 18.69 6.25
N LYS A 211 -19.93 17.38 6.37
CA LYS A 211 -21.23 16.73 6.19
C LYS A 211 -21.93 16.64 7.55
N ILE A 212 -22.88 17.54 7.79
CA ILE A 212 -23.68 17.60 9.02
C ILE A 212 -25.13 17.23 8.68
N ASN A 213 -25.69 16.22 9.36
CA ASN A 213 -27.04 15.71 9.09
C ASN A 213 -27.28 15.39 7.60
N ASN A 214 -26.31 14.72 6.97
CA ASN A 214 -26.31 14.35 5.55
C ASN A 214 -26.38 15.54 4.56
N LYS A 215 -26.08 16.76 5.02
CA LYS A 215 -25.96 17.96 4.19
C LYS A 215 -24.56 18.54 4.29
N TRP A 216 -24.00 18.95 3.17
CA TRP A 216 -22.69 19.60 3.13
C TRP A 216 -22.80 21.07 3.52
N ILE A 217 -21.98 21.48 4.47
CA ILE A 217 -21.82 22.87 4.88
C ILE A 217 -20.42 23.32 4.49
N THR A 218 -20.34 24.38 3.70
CA THR A 218 -19.08 24.92 3.20
C THR A 218 -18.71 26.19 3.96
N LYS A 219 -17.45 26.33 4.36
CA LYS A 219 -16.87 27.54 4.92
C LYS A 219 -15.56 27.85 4.21
N THR A 220 -15.36 29.10 3.81
CA THR A 220 -14.12 29.58 3.20
C THR A 220 -13.56 30.72 4.01
N LYS A 221 -12.25 30.69 4.25
CA LYS A 221 -11.52 31.78 4.90
C LYS A 221 -10.14 31.94 4.30
N VAL A 222 -9.72 33.18 4.13
CA VAL A 222 -8.39 33.53 3.65
C VAL A 222 -7.54 33.96 4.84
N TYR A 223 -6.31 33.46 4.90
CA TYR A 223 -5.34 33.77 5.95
C TYR A 223 -4.05 34.31 5.32
N PRO A 224 -3.35 35.23 5.99
CA PRO A 224 -1.92 35.46 5.73
C PRO A 224 -1.14 34.15 5.92
N SER A 225 -0.23 33.83 5.00
CA SER A 225 0.46 32.54 4.98
C SER A 225 1.36 32.31 6.19
N ASP A 226 2.02 33.36 6.69
CA ASP A 226 2.85 33.35 7.89
C ASP A 226 2.04 33.04 9.16
N GLN A 227 0.83 33.59 9.28
CA GLN A 227 -0.09 33.30 10.37
C GLN A 227 -0.59 31.86 10.28
N TYR A 228 -1.00 31.41 9.10
CA TYR A 228 -1.55 30.08 8.90
C TYR A 228 -0.52 28.98 9.20
N ASN A 229 0.71 29.13 8.72
CA ASN A 229 1.77 28.14 8.90
C ASN A 229 2.25 28.03 10.35
N ARG A 230 2.18 29.11 11.16
CA ARG A 230 2.52 29.07 12.59
C ARG A 230 1.56 28.20 13.41
N ASN A 231 0.30 28.11 12.99
CA ASN A 231 -0.75 27.40 13.73
C ASN A 231 -0.87 25.91 13.36
N LYS A 232 -0.04 25.39 12.44
CA LYS A 232 -0.03 23.99 11.99
C LYS A 232 0.83 23.05 12.85
N LYS A 233 1.56 23.57 13.85
CA LYS A 233 2.44 22.77 14.72
C LYS A 233 1.69 22.07 15.84
#